data_AF-A0A0A9D8Z2-F1
#
_entry.id   AF-A0A0A9D8Z2-F1
#
_cell.length_a   1.000
_cell.length_b   1.000
_cell.length_c   1.000
_cell.angle_alpha   90.00
_cell.angle_beta   90.00
_cell.angle_gamma   90.00
#
_symmetry.space_group_name_H-M   'P 1'
#
loop_
_entity.id
_entity.type
_entity.pdbx_description
1 polymer ?
#
loop_
_entity_poly.entity_id
_entity_poly.type
_entity_poly.pdbx_seq_one_letter_code
_entity_poly.pdbx_strand_id
1 'polypeptide(L)'
;MQSPLDKVEKFKSIRSDTDSTAPVLSVYIGDSVGDLLCLLEADIGIVVGSSTTLRRVGKQFGVSFVPFFPGLVDKQRQLTEEEASVFKSRSGVLYTVSSWSEIHAFILGNDFS
;
A
#
# COMPACT_ATOMS: atom_id res chain seq x y z
N MET A 1 -15.22 15.97 11.85
CA MET A 1 -15.22 14.78 10.96
C MET A 1 -14.14 15.03 9.92
N GLN A 2 -13.16 14.14 9.78
CA GLN A 2 -12.14 14.23 8.74
C GLN A 2 -12.64 13.47 7.51
N SER A 3 -12.60 14.11 6.34
CA SER A 3 -13.02 13.51 5.08
C SER A 3 -11.91 12.61 4.49
N PRO A 4 -12.24 11.64 3.62
CA PRO A 4 -11.23 10.88 2.89
C PRO A 4 -10.32 11.76 2.03
N LEU A 5 -10.82 12.91 1.54
CA LEU A 5 -10.03 13.87 0.77
C LEU A 5 -8.99 14.57 1.64
N ASP A 6 -9.38 14.96 2.87
CA ASP A 6 -8.47 15.61 3.83
C ASP A 6 -7.28 14.69 4.15
N LYS A 7 -7.52 13.37 4.22
CA LYS A 7 -6.45 12.37 4.43
C LYS A 7 -5.47 12.33 3.26
N VAL A 8 -5.97 12.41 2.02
CA VAL A 8 -5.14 12.39 0.80
C VAL A 8 -4.30 13.66 0.70
N GLU A 9 -4.90 14.81 0.97
CA GLU A 9 -4.16 16.09 1.00
C GLU A 9 -3.05 16.04 2.04
N LYS A 10 -3.34 15.52 3.24
CA LYS A 10 -2.33 15.37 4.27
C LYS A 10 -1.23 14.38 3.88
N PHE A 11 -1.58 13.26 3.25
CA PHE A 11 -0.61 12.28 2.75
C PHE A 11 0.33 12.90 1.71
N LYS A 12 -0.21 13.67 0.76
CA LYS A 12 0.59 14.37 -0.26
C LYS A 12 1.54 15.40 0.35
N SER A 13 1.07 16.16 1.34
CA SER A 13 1.93 17.10 2.10
C SER A 13 3.09 16.38 2.79
N ILE A 14 2.83 15.26 3.48
CA ILE A 14 3.90 14.48 4.14
C ILE A 14 4.92 13.96 3.11
N ARG A 15 4.43 13.47 1.96
CA ARG A 15 5.28 12.99 0.87
C ARG A 15 6.11 14.11 0.21
N SER A 16 5.56 15.31 0.06
CA SER A 16 6.27 16.46 -0.52
C SER A 16 7.28 17.08 0.43
N ASP A 17 7.03 17.02 1.74
CA ASP A 17 7.93 17.56 2.77
C ASP A 17 9.19 16.71 2.99
N THR A 18 9.31 15.57 2.31
CA THR A 18 10.49 14.71 2.39
C THR A 18 11.58 15.25 1.46
N ASP A 19 12.45 16.11 1.99
CA ASP A 19 13.63 16.74 1.36
C ASP A 19 14.77 15.75 1.02
N SER A 20 14.45 14.57 0.47
CA SER A 20 15.45 13.56 0.14
C SER A 20 15.83 13.57 -1.33
N THR A 21 17.13 13.62 -1.60
CA THR A 21 17.75 13.48 -2.93
C THR A 21 17.55 12.09 -3.58
N ALA A 22 16.92 11.15 -2.86
CA ALA A 22 16.63 9.80 -3.31
C ALA A 22 15.11 9.56 -3.41
N PRO A 23 14.64 8.70 -4.34
CA PRO A 23 13.23 8.35 -4.45
C PRO A 23 12.76 7.61 -3.18
N VAL A 24 11.73 8.15 -2.53
CA VAL A 24 11.12 7.56 -1.33
C VAL A 24 9.93 6.71 -1.73
N LEU A 25 9.95 5.44 -1.33
CA LEU A 25 8.83 4.52 -1.47
C LEU A 25 7.78 4.84 -0.40
N SER A 26 6.57 5.22 -0.82
CA SER A 26 5.48 5.53 0.11
C SER A 26 4.60 4.30 0.38
N VAL A 27 4.38 4.01 1.66
CA VAL A 27 3.51 2.94 2.14
C VAL A 27 2.35 3.54 2.93
N TYR A 28 1.11 3.16 2.61
CA TYR A 28 -0.06 3.54 3.39
C TYR A 28 -0.79 2.29 3.89
N ILE A 29 -1.18 2.31 5.17
CA ILE A 29 -1.84 1.20 5.85
C ILE A 29 -3.21 1.69 6.34
N GLY A 30 -4.27 0.98 5.98
CA GLY A 30 -5.64 1.35 6.36
C GLY A 30 -6.59 0.15 6.43
N ASP A 31 -7.80 0.35 6.93
CA ASP A 31 -8.79 -0.71 7.17
C ASP A 31 -10.20 -0.33 6.71
N SER A 32 -10.43 0.95 6.40
CA SER A 32 -11.75 1.51 6.14
C SER A 32 -11.91 2.07 4.73
N VAL A 33 -13.16 2.30 4.31
CA VAL A 33 -13.47 2.98 3.03
C VAL A 33 -12.87 4.39 2.99
N GLY A 34 -12.75 5.06 4.14
CA GLY A 34 -12.17 6.39 4.22
C GLY A 34 -10.67 6.44 3.90
N ASP A 35 -10.02 5.28 3.90
CA ASP A 35 -8.60 5.13 3.60
C ASP A 35 -8.34 4.79 2.14
N LEU A 36 -9.38 4.42 1.37
CA LEU A 36 -9.26 3.88 0.01
C LEU A 36 -8.47 4.81 -0.92
N LEU A 37 -8.68 6.12 -0.81
CA LEU A 37 -7.96 7.07 -1.66
C LEU A 37 -6.47 7.14 -1.31
N CYS A 38 -6.11 7.14 -0.01
CA CYS A 38 -4.71 7.12 0.40
C CYS A 38 -4.02 5.79 0.08
N LEU A 39 -4.75 4.67 0.24
CA LEU A 39 -4.29 3.35 -0.13
C LEU A 39 -3.92 3.26 -1.62
N LEU A 40 -4.69 3.91 -2.49
CA LEU A 40 -4.41 3.95 -3.93
C LEU A 40 -3.36 5.00 -4.33
N GLU A 41 -3.23 6.09 -3.56
CA GLU A 41 -2.25 7.14 -3.84
C GLU A 41 -0.82 6.72 -3.47
N ALA A 42 -0.67 5.86 -2.47
CA ALA A 42 0.63 5.32 -2.07
C ALA A 42 1.23 4.40 -3.15
N ASP A 43 2.56 4.26 -3.15
CA ASP A 43 3.23 3.29 -4.02
C ASP A 43 2.91 1.85 -3.60
N ILE A 44 2.73 1.63 -2.28
CA ILE A 44 2.24 0.39 -1.69
C ILE A 44 1.06 0.69 -0.75
N GLY A 45 -0.14 0.28 -1.14
CA GLY A 45 -1.33 0.30 -0.29
C GLY A 45 -1.56 -1.05 0.40
N ILE A 46 -1.63 -1.06 1.73
CA ILE A 46 -1.84 -2.26 2.55
C ILE A 46 -3.16 -2.12 3.32
N VAL A 47 -4.06 -3.07 3.11
CA VAL A 47 -5.31 -3.20 3.84
C VAL A 47 -5.11 -4.19 4.98
N VAL A 48 -5.37 -3.74 6.21
CA VAL A 48 -5.34 -4.60 7.40
C VAL A 48 -6.74 -5.09 7.72
N GLY A 49 -6.85 -6.41 7.92
CA GLY A 49 -8.10 -7.05 8.29
C GLY A 49 -9.03 -7.36 7.12
N SER A 50 -10.29 -7.64 7.43
CA SER A 50 -11.25 -8.26 6.50
C SER A 50 -12.47 -7.40 6.19
N SER A 51 -12.30 -6.07 6.14
CA SER A 51 -13.39 -5.12 5.88
C SER A 51 -14.11 -5.44 4.56
N THR A 52 -15.32 -6.00 4.67
CA THR A 52 -16.15 -6.40 3.51
C THR A 52 -16.63 -5.19 2.72
N THR A 53 -16.91 -4.08 3.42
CA THR A 53 -17.36 -2.82 2.81
C THR A 53 -16.26 -2.20 1.95
N LEU A 54 -15.03 -2.08 2.46
CA LEU A 54 -13.88 -1.57 1.70
C LEU A 54 -13.65 -2.42 0.45
N ARG A 55 -13.65 -3.74 0.60
CA ARG A 55 -13.48 -4.68 -0.52
C ARG A 55 -14.58 -4.55 -1.56
N ARG A 56 -15.84 -4.41 -1.13
CA ARG A 56 -16.98 -4.24 -2.06
C ARG A 56 -16.86 -2.94 -2.84
N VAL A 57 -16.59 -1.83 -2.15
CA VAL A 57 -16.43 -0.51 -2.79
C VAL A 57 -15.24 -0.53 -3.74
N GLY A 58 -14.05 -0.96 -3.29
CA GLY A 58 -12.86 -1.00 -4.14
C GLY A 58 -13.06 -1.83 -5.40
N LYS A 59 -13.69 -3.01 -5.30
CA LYS A 59 -13.98 -3.86 -6.48
C LYS A 59 -14.88 -3.17 -7.50
N GLN A 60 -15.85 -2.36 -7.07
CA GLN A 60 -16.70 -1.59 -8.00
C GLN A 60 -15.89 -0.55 -8.79
N PHE A 61 -14.77 -0.08 -8.25
CA PHE A 61 -13.84 0.83 -8.90
C PHE A 61 -12.65 0.13 -9.58
N GLY A 62 -12.73 -1.20 -9.77
CA GLY A 62 -11.68 -1.97 -10.45
C GLY A 62 -10.46 -2.29 -9.59
N VAL A 63 -10.52 -2.07 -8.28
CA VAL A 63 -9.41 -2.36 -7.37
C VAL A 63 -9.32 -3.87 -7.10
N SER A 64 -8.11 -4.41 -7.27
CA SER A 64 -7.75 -5.79 -6.97
C SER A 64 -7.16 -5.90 -5.58
N PHE A 65 -7.63 -6.87 -4.79
CA PHE A 65 -7.15 -7.14 -3.44
C PHE A 65 -6.35 -8.45 -3.44
N VAL A 66 -5.05 -8.36 -3.24
CA VAL A 66 -4.11 -9.49 -3.34
C VAL A 66 -3.54 -9.82 -1.96
N PRO A 67 -3.43 -11.09 -1.56
CA PRO A 67 -2.73 -11.46 -0.33
C PRO A 67 -1.29 -10.93 -0.35
N PHE A 68 -0.86 -10.33 0.76
CA PHE A 68 0.41 -9.60 0.85
C PHE A 68 1.63 -10.46 0.48
N PHE A 69 1.82 -11.61 1.14
CA PHE A 69 2.97 -12.48 0.87
C PHE A 69 3.05 -13.01 -0.56
N PRO A 70 2.02 -13.68 -1.12
CA PRO A 70 2.05 -14.13 -2.52
C PRO A 70 2.29 -12.99 -3.51
N GLY A 71 1.61 -11.85 -3.32
CA GLY A 71 1.75 -10.70 -4.21
C GLY A 71 3.16 -10.09 -4.17
N LEU A 72 3.81 -10.07 -3.01
CA LEU A 72 5.18 -9.61 -2.87
C LEU A 72 6.19 -10.59 -3.47
N VAL A 73 6.03 -11.89 -3.26
CA VAL A 73 6.91 -12.91 -3.85
C VAL A 73 6.86 -12.87 -5.38
N ASP A 74 5.67 -12.74 -5.95
CA ASP A 74 5.49 -12.60 -7.40
C ASP A 74 6.18 -11.34 -7.93
N LYS A 75 6.08 -10.23 -7.19
CA LYS A 75 6.74 -8.97 -7.51
C LYS A 75 8.26 -9.04 -7.38
N GLN A 76 8.78 -9.72 -6.35
CA GLN A 76 10.21 -9.95 -6.17
C GLN A 76 10.79 -10.82 -7.29
N ARG A 77 10.03 -11.84 -7.75
CA ARG A 77 10.45 -12.69 -8.85
C ARG A 77 10.55 -11.96 -10.19
N GLN A 78 9.85 -10.84 -10.34
CA GLN A 78 9.89 -9.96 -11.52
C GLN A 78 11.06 -8.96 -11.50
N LEU A 79 11.88 -8.90 -10.44
CA LEU A 79 13.04 -8.01 -10.29
C LEU A 79 14.26 -8.41 -11.15
N THR A 80 14.07 -8.70 -12.44
CA THR A 80 15.21 -8.81 -13.37
C THR A 80 15.68 -7.40 -13.76
N GLU A 81 16.67 -6.91 -13.00
CA GLU A 81 17.66 -5.83 -13.19
C GLU A 81 17.30 -4.46 -13.83
N GLU A 82 16.22 -4.28 -14.60
CA GLU A 82 16.03 -3.04 -15.39
C GLU A 82 14.88 -2.11 -14.92
N GLU A 83 13.99 -2.50 -14.02
CA GLU A 83 12.85 -1.67 -13.63
C GLU A 83 12.96 -1.09 -12.22
N ALA A 84 13.53 0.11 -12.12
CA ALA A 84 13.70 0.88 -10.89
C ALA A 84 12.38 1.33 -10.19
N SER A 85 11.22 0.77 -10.51
CA SER A 85 9.94 1.08 -9.84
C SER A 85 8.92 -0.05 -10.01
N VAL A 86 9.19 -1.20 -9.38
CA VAL A 86 8.28 -2.37 -9.33
C VAL A 86 6.92 -2.03 -8.69
N PHE A 87 6.92 -1.05 -7.80
CA PHE A 87 5.73 -0.48 -7.18
C PHE A 87 5.39 0.85 -7.85
N LYS A 88 4.16 0.94 -8.37
CA LYS A 88 3.62 2.15 -8.99
C LYS A 88 2.37 2.56 -8.23
N SER A 89 2.32 3.82 -7.82
CA SER A 89 1.10 4.41 -7.28
C SER A 89 -0.05 4.26 -8.29
N ARG A 90 -1.28 4.16 -7.77
CA ARG A 90 -2.51 4.00 -8.56
C ARG A 90 -2.51 2.81 -9.53
N SER A 91 -1.76 1.75 -9.22
CA SER A 91 -1.79 0.48 -9.97
C SER A 91 -3.14 -0.25 -9.91
N GLY A 92 -4.03 0.17 -9.00
CA GLY A 92 -5.29 -0.52 -8.73
C GLY A 92 -5.12 -1.82 -7.95
N VAL A 93 -3.91 -2.13 -7.48
CA VAL A 93 -3.63 -3.30 -6.62
C VAL A 93 -3.43 -2.84 -5.19
N LEU A 94 -4.22 -3.39 -4.28
CA LEU A 94 -4.05 -3.25 -2.84
C LEU A 94 -3.69 -4.60 -2.24
N TYR A 95 -2.69 -4.61 -1.36
CA TYR A 95 -2.32 -5.82 -0.68
C TYR A 95 -3.12 -5.98 0.61
N THR A 96 -3.41 -7.22 1.01
CA THR A 96 -4.19 -7.51 2.21
C THR A 96 -3.40 -8.34 3.19
N VAL A 97 -3.42 -7.93 4.45
CA VAL A 97 -2.85 -8.66 5.59
C VAL A 97 -3.92 -8.95 6.63
N SER A 98 -3.73 -10.04 7.36
CA SER A 98 -4.57 -10.41 8.50
C SER A 98 -4.09 -9.78 9.81
N SER A 99 -2.80 -9.46 9.92
CA SER A 99 -2.18 -8.96 11.15
C SER A 99 -0.97 -8.06 10.89
N TRP A 100 -0.58 -7.29 11.92
CA TRP A 100 0.63 -6.47 11.92
C TRP A 100 1.93 -7.27 11.76
N SER A 101 1.92 -8.56 12.12
CA SER A 101 3.10 -9.42 12.00
C SER A 101 3.56 -9.59 10.55
N GLU A 102 2.63 -9.61 9.59
CA GLU A 102 2.96 -9.69 8.16
C GLU A 102 3.65 -8.41 7.68
N ILE A 103 3.17 -7.24 8.14
CA ILE A 103 3.77 -5.93 7.84
C ILE A 103 5.16 -5.83 8.46
N HIS A 104 5.31 -6.29 9.71
CA HIS A 104 6.58 -6.28 10.41
C HIS A 104 7.65 -7.11 9.68
N ALA A 105 7.30 -8.31 9.24
CA ALA A 105 8.18 -9.18 8.46
C ALA A 105 8.59 -8.54 7.12
N PHE A 106 7.73 -7.73 6.50
CA PHE A 106 8.06 -7.02 5.27
C PHE A 106 9.01 -5.84 5.50
N ILE A 107 8.79 -5.04 6.54
CA ILE A 107 9.60 -3.84 6.79
C ILE A 107 11.00 -4.22 7.29
N LEU A 108 11.10 -5.18 8.20
CA LEU A 108 12.36 -5.56 8.84
C LEU A 108 13.05 -6.76 8.19
N GLY A 109 12.39 -7.46 7.26
CA GLY A 109 12.93 -8.70 6.71
C GLY A 109 13.04 -9.81 7.76
N ASN A 110 14.09 -10.63 7.66
CA ASN A 110 14.31 -11.81 8.49
C ASN A 110 15.18 -11.56 9.74
N ASP A 111 15.15 -10.37 10.33
CA ASP A 111 15.93 -10.02 11.52
C ASP A 111 15.38 -10.63 12.84
N PHE A 112 14.82 -11.85 12.76
CA PHE A 112 14.65 -12.73 13.90
C PHE A 112 15.77 -13.78 13.88
N SER A 113 16.97 -13.37 14.31
CA SER A 113 18.05 -14.29 14.73
C SER A 113 18.19 -14.29 16.24
#